data_AF-A0A3P0X6C2-F1
#
_entry.id   AF-A0A3P0X6C2-F1
#
_cell.length_a   1.000
_cell.length_b   1.000
_cell.length_c   1.000
_cell.angle_alpha   90.00
_cell.angle_beta   90.00
_cell.angle_gamma   90.00
#
_symmetry.space_group_name_H-M   'P 1'
#
loop_
_entity.id
_entity.type
_entity.pdbx_description
1 polymer ?
#
loop_
_entity_poly.entity_id
_entity_poly.type
_entity_poly.pdbx_seq_one_letter_code
_entity_poly.pdbx_strand_id
1 'polypeptide(L)'
;MSLTVPRDRAPGPNFDPQPVPQQGAPLDAAAGVAPSLAKVTFPLLAGKKRAGTPITALTAYDYPSARLVDEAGIDLLLVGDSLGMAVLGYDSTLPVTLDEMLHHTRAVRRAVRRALLVADMPFGTYHADETEAVRNATRFVKEAGAEAVKIEGVRPALVRRLVDAEIPVVAHLGLMPQGLNRMGGYKVQARTVDAAEALLADALAMEAAGVALLVLEGVPREVAAQVRERLQVPVIGIGAGPGCDGQILVLPDILTLTFAPAAKFVRRYADVGAVMRGAIERYAEDVRAGSFPSDSESYHLSAAVSAGWDEAVKERER
;
A
#
# COMPACT_ATOMS: atom_id res chain seq x y z
N MET A 1 -19.51 -16.19 44.75
CA MET A 1 -20.77 -15.76 44.07
C MET A 1 -20.57 -15.97 42.57
N SER A 2 -21.26 -16.96 42.03
CA SER A 2 -21.20 -17.34 40.61
C SER A 2 -21.96 -16.30 39.78
N LEU A 3 -21.30 -15.70 38.78
CA LEU A 3 -21.95 -14.82 37.80
C LEU A 3 -21.84 -15.48 36.43
N THR A 4 -22.94 -16.08 36.04
CA THR A 4 -23.23 -16.72 34.76
C THR A 4 -23.22 -15.69 33.64
N VAL A 5 -22.47 -15.99 32.57
CA VAL A 5 -22.45 -15.21 31.32
C VAL A 5 -23.62 -15.67 30.43
N PRO A 6 -24.50 -14.78 29.93
CA PRO A 6 -25.53 -15.17 28.97
C PRO A 6 -24.91 -15.54 27.63
N ARG A 7 -25.22 -16.74 27.12
CA ARG A 7 -24.95 -17.15 25.75
C ARG A 7 -26.17 -16.80 24.89
N ASP A 8 -26.09 -15.69 24.16
CA ASP A 8 -26.93 -15.44 22.99
C ASP A 8 -26.04 -14.85 21.89
N ARG A 9 -25.50 -15.71 21.03
CA ARG A 9 -24.94 -15.32 19.73
C ARG A 9 -26.03 -15.53 18.70
N ALA A 10 -26.48 -14.44 18.08
CA ALA A 10 -27.28 -14.51 16.86
C ALA A 10 -26.52 -15.29 15.77
N PRO A 11 -27.19 -16.09 14.93
CA PRO A 11 -26.54 -16.81 13.84
C PRO A 11 -25.98 -15.79 12.83
N GLY A 12 -24.69 -15.92 12.52
CA GLY A 12 -24.05 -15.19 11.43
C GLY A 12 -24.63 -15.61 10.08
N PRO A 13 -24.44 -14.79 9.02
CA PRO A 13 -24.93 -15.11 7.69
C PRO A 13 -24.36 -16.45 7.21
N ASN A 14 -25.27 -17.32 6.77
CA ASN A 14 -24.98 -18.63 6.22
C ASN A 14 -24.26 -18.45 4.88
N PHE A 15 -22.94 -18.60 4.85
CA PHE A 15 -22.18 -18.68 3.62
C PHE A 15 -22.19 -20.13 3.16
N ASP A 16 -23.02 -20.46 2.18
CA ASP A 16 -22.92 -21.73 1.45
C ASP A 16 -21.51 -21.80 0.83
N PRO A 17 -20.67 -22.79 1.20
CA PRO A 17 -19.39 -22.98 0.55
C PRO A 17 -19.66 -23.45 -0.88
N GLN A 18 -19.48 -22.53 -1.84
CA GLN A 18 -19.40 -22.92 -3.24
C GLN A 18 -18.23 -23.89 -3.40
N PRO A 19 -18.41 -25.01 -4.15
CA PRO A 19 -17.36 -26.00 -4.32
C PRO A 19 -16.13 -25.36 -4.99
N VAL A 20 -14.95 -25.69 -4.44
CA VAL A 20 -13.66 -25.39 -5.05
C VAL A 20 -13.65 -26.00 -6.46
N PRO A 21 -13.38 -25.23 -7.53
CA PRO A 21 -13.29 -25.79 -8.87
C PRO A 21 -12.22 -26.88 -8.90
N GLN A 22 -12.62 -28.09 -9.28
CA GLN A 22 -11.68 -29.17 -9.54
C GLN A 22 -10.80 -28.77 -10.74
N GLN A 23 -9.48 -28.97 -10.56
CA GLN A 23 -8.39 -28.94 -11.53
C GLN A 23 -8.74 -28.42 -12.93
N GLY A 24 -8.35 -27.17 -13.18
CA GLY A 24 -8.43 -26.54 -14.49
C GLY A 24 -7.51 -27.23 -15.50
N ALA A 25 -8.04 -27.36 -16.72
CA ALA A 25 -7.38 -27.67 -17.98
C ALA A 25 -6.05 -26.88 -18.17
N PRO A 26 -5.12 -27.36 -19.01
CA PRO A 26 -3.86 -26.68 -19.25
C PRO A 26 -4.11 -25.22 -19.64
N LEU A 27 -3.40 -24.31 -18.97
CA LEU A 27 -3.32 -22.90 -19.35
C LEU A 27 -2.77 -22.86 -20.78
N ASP A 28 -3.67 -22.70 -21.75
CA ASP A 28 -3.31 -22.50 -23.14
C ASP A 28 -2.36 -21.30 -23.21
N ALA A 29 -1.12 -21.61 -23.57
CA ALA A 29 -0.06 -20.68 -23.86
C ALA A 29 -0.38 -19.94 -25.16
N ALA A 30 -1.26 -18.93 -25.09
CA ALA A 30 -1.44 -17.93 -26.14
C ALA A 30 -2.23 -16.69 -25.63
N ALA A 31 -1.87 -16.14 -24.46
CA ALA A 31 -2.27 -14.78 -24.14
C ALA A 31 -1.32 -13.82 -24.86
N GLY A 32 -1.82 -13.16 -25.90
CA GLY A 32 -1.08 -12.14 -26.65
C GLY A 32 -0.40 -11.17 -25.70
N VAL A 33 0.86 -10.85 -26.00
CA VAL A 33 1.63 -9.82 -25.28
C VAL A 33 0.80 -8.55 -25.31
N ALA A 34 0.17 -8.21 -24.18
CA ALA A 34 -0.47 -6.93 -24.01
C ALA A 34 0.58 -5.86 -24.37
N PRO A 35 0.26 -4.86 -25.21
CA PRO A 35 1.22 -3.85 -25.60
C PRO A 35 1.87 -3.32 -24.33
N SER A 36 3.20 -3.33 -24.27
CA SER A 36 3.94 -2.94 -23.06
C SER A 36 3.44 -1.56 -22.65
N LEU A 37 2.64 -1.50 -21.59
CA LEU A 37 2.01 -0.27 -21.18
C LEU A 37 3.13 0.70 -20.82
N ALA A 38 3.15 1.87 -21.47
CA ALA A 38 4.21 2.85 -21.30
C ALA A 38 4.32 3.30 -19.82
N LYS A 39 5.55 3.65 -19.42
CA LYS A 39 5.86 4.20 -18.09
C LYS A 39 4.92 5.37 -17.77
N VAL A 40 4.28 5.31 -16.60
CA VAL A 40 3.41 6.38 -16.10
C VAL A 40 4.27 7.51 -15.55
N THR A 41 3.94 8.74 -15.93
CA THR A 41 4.62 9.97 -15.55
C THR A 41 3.60 11.03 -15.12
N PHE A 42 4.03 12.08 -14.41
CA PHE A 42 3.14 13.18 -14.05
C PHE A 42 2.43 13.83 -15.25
N PRO A 43 3.09 14.10 -16.39
CA PRO A 43 2.40 14.59 -17.59
C PRO A 43 1.29 13.64 -18.08
N LEU A 44 1.50 12.32 -17.99
CA LEU A 44 0.46 11.35 -18.33
C LEU A 44 -0.73 11.45 -17.38
N LEU A 45 -0.50 11.54 -16.06
CA LEU A 45 -1.56 11.69 -15.07
C LEU A 45 -2.35 13.01 -15.26
N ALA A 46 -1.66 14.11 -15.56
CA ALA A 46 -2.31 15.37 -15.91
C ALA A 46 -3.15 15.25 -17.20
N GLY A 47 -2.67 14.47 -18.18
CA GLY A 47 -3.43 14.10 -19.37
C GLY A 47 -4.71 13.31 -19.03
N LYS A 48 -4.62 12.35 -18.12
CA LYS A 48 -5.77 11.56 -17.64
C LYS A 48 -6.83 12.45 -17.00
N LYS A 49 -6.44 13.41 -16.15
CA LYS A 49 -7.37 14.42 -15.58
C LYS A 49 -8.10 15.19 -16.69
N ARG A 50 -7.37 15.74 -17.67
CA ARG A 50 -7.96 16.50 -18.79
C ARG A 50 -8.92 15.67 -19.63
N ALA A 51 -8.62 14.39 -19.81
CA ALA A 51 -9.46 13.44 -20.53
C ALA A 51 -10.65 12.89 -19.70
N GLY A 52 -10.70 13.16 -18.40
CA GLY A 52 -11.69 12.56 -17.50
C GLY A 52 -11.47 11.06 -17.25
N THR A 53 -10.28 10.54 -17.53
CA THR A 53 -9.94 9.13 -17.29
C THR A 53 -9.49 8.93 -15.85
N PRO A 54 -10.15 8.07 -15.04
CA PRO A 54 -9.77 7.86 -13.65
C PRO A 54 -8.33 7.38 -13.47
N ILE A 55 -7.62 7.95 -12.49
CA ILE A 55 -6.29 7.52 -12.07
C ILE A 55 -6.42 6.46 -10.99
N THR A 56 -5.78 5.31 -11.18
CA THR A 56 -5.75 4.23 -10.19
C THR A 56 -4.45 4.30 -9.39
N ALA A 57 -4.57 4.30 -8.06
CA ALA A 57 -3.44 4.26 -7.16
C ALA A 57 -3.63 3.19 -6.08
N LEU A 58 -2.54 2.54 -5.68
CA LEU A 58 -2.51 1.61 -4.54
C LEU A 58 -1.19 1.74 -3.80
N THR A 59 -1.22 1.44 -2.50
CA THR A 59 0.05 1.29 -1.77
C THR A 59 0.75 -0.03 -2.12
N ALA A 60 2.06 -0.07 -1.95
CA ALA A 60 2.85 -1.30 -1.98
C ALA A 60 4.10 -1.13 -1.11
N TYR A 61 4.60 -2.20 -0.51
CA TYR A 61 5.66 -2.12 0.51
C TYR A 61 6.80 -3.12 0.31
N ASP A 62 6.63 -4.10 -0.56
CA ASP A 62 7.64 -5.13 -0.82
C ASP A 62 7.68 -5.49 -2.31
N TYR A 63 8.66 -6.31 -2.68
CA TYR A 63 8.86 -6.74 -4.07
C TYR A 63 7.66 -7.54 -4.65
N PRO A 64 7.17 -8.63 -4.03
CA PRO A 64 6.12 -9.44 -4.64
C PRO A 64 4.79 -8.69 -4.76
N SER A 65 4.39 -7.93 -3.74
CA SER A 65 3.17 -7.12 -3.80
C SER A 65 3.26 -6.05 -4.87
N ALA A 66 4.35 -5.28 -4.91
CA ALA A 66 4.54 -4.23 -5.91
C ALA A 66 4.55 -4.78 -7.34
N ARG A 67 5.10 -5.98 -7.55
CA ARG A 67 5.11 -6.64 -8.86
C ARG A 67 3.69 -6.93 -9.33
N LEU A 68 2.87 -7.54 -8.47
CA LEU A 68 1.47 -7.85 -8.80
C LEU A 68 0.64 -6.57 -9.05
N VAL A 69 0.88 -5.52 -8.26
CA VAL A 69 0.18 -4.23 -8.42
C VAL A 69 0.59 -3.54 -9.73
N ASP A 70 1.87 -3.57 -10.11
CA ASP A 70 2.36 -3.01 -11.38
C ASP A 70 1.83 -3.79 -12.60
N GLU A 71 1.87 -5.13 -12.54
CA GLU A 71 1.35 -6.03 -13.59
C GLU A 71 -0.17 -5.89 -13.78
N ALA A 72 -0.91 -5.54 -12.72
CA ALA A 72 -2.34 -5.25 -12.78
C ALA A 72 -2.68 -3.90 -13.48
N GLY A 73 -1.68 -3.11 -13.88
CA GLY A 73 -1.88 -1.87 -14.61
C GLY A 73 -2.27 -0.66 -13.75
N ILE A 74 -1.99 -0.70 -12.44
CA ILE A 74 -2.14 0.46 -11.56
C ILE A 74 -1.25 1.61 -12.04
N ASP A 75 -1.77 2.84 -12.03
CA ASP A 75 -1.02 3.98 -12.56
C ASP A 75 0.03 4.53 -11.58
N LEU A 76 -0.29 4.53 -10.28
CA LEU A 76 0.56 5.10 -9.23
C LEU A 76 0.71 4.11 -8.07
N LEU A 77 1.95 3.82 -7.68
CA LEU A 77 2.27 3.07 -6.47
C LEU A 77 2.79 4.04 -5.42
N LEU A 78 2.23 3.96 -4.21
CA LEU A 78 2.69 4.72 -3.06
C LEU A 78 3.35 3.79 -2.03
N VAL A 79 4.63 4.02 -1.75
CA VAL A 79 5.27 3.49 -0.55
C VAL A 79 4.90 4.45 0.58
N GLY A 80 3.77 4.19 1.22
CA GLY A 80 3.20 5.06 2.23
C GLY A 80 3.65 4.71 3.65
N ASP A 81 3.75 5.70 4.53
CA ASP A 81 4.06 5.49 5.96
C ASP A 81 3.00 4.66 6.71
N SER A 82 1.83 4.48 6.10
CA SER A 82 0.84 3.42 6.42
C SER A 82 1.46 2.03 6.63
N LEU A 83 2.65 1.75 6.08
CA LEU A 83 3.42 0.54 6.38
C LEU A 83 3.70 0.35 7.87
N GLY A 84 3.79 1.45 8.65
CA GLY A 84 4.00 1.38 10.09
C GLY A 84 2.93 0.54 10.75
N MET A 85 1.66 0.77 10.40
CA MET A 85 0.54 0.03 10.95
C MET A 85 0.29 -1.28 10.19
N ALA A 86 0.31 -1.23 8.86
CA ALA A 86 -0.14 -2.34 8.02
C ALA A 86 0.90 -3.46 7.84
N VAL A 87 2.19 -3.15 8.04
CA VAL A 87 3.31 -4.08 7.82
C VAL A 87 4.14 -4.27 9.08
N LEU A 88 4.50 -3.18 9.77
CA LEU A 88 5.39 -3.22 10.95
C LEU A 88 4.63 -3.41 12.27
N GLY A 89 3.30 -3.29 12.28
CA GLY A 89 2.47 -3.50 13.47
C GLY A 89 2.57 -2.40 14.52
N TYR A 90 3.01 -1.19 14.15
CA TYR A 90 2.94 -0.01 15.01
C TYR A 90 1.50 0.46 15.21
N ASP A 91 1.24 1.10 16.35
CA ASP A 91 -0.09 1.65 16.67
C ASP A 91 -0.44 2.90 15.84
N SER A 92 0.56 3.54 15.23
CA SER A 92 0.39 4.71 14.35
C SER A 92 1.54 4.81 13.35
N THR A 93 1.47 5.76 12.42
CA THR A 93 2.56 6.03 11.46
C THR A 93 3.70 6.88 12.05
N LEU A 94 3.52 7.46 13.26
CA LEU A 94 4.51 8.34 13.88
C LEU A 94 5.89 7.69 14.15
N PRO A 95 6.00 6.40 14.53
CA PRO A 95 7.30 5.79 14.79
C PRO A 95 8.10 5.45 13.53
N VAL A 96 7.46 5.50 12.35
CA VAL A 96 8.11 5.12 11.09
C VAL A 96 9.30 6.03 10.81
N THR A 97 10.46 5.41 10.58
CA THR A 97 11.72 6.10 10.36
C THR A 97 12.00 6.34 8.88
N LEU A 98 12.92 7.28 8.60
CA LEU A 98 13.42 7.50 7.24
C LEU A 98 14.06 6.24 6.65
N ASP A 99 14.82 5.48 7.45
CA ASP A 99 15.53 4.31 6.95
C ASP A 99 14.59 3.14 6.62
N GLU A 100 13.50 2.97 7.37
CA GLU A 100 12.42 2.03 7.03
C GLU A 100 11.74 2.42 5.72
N MET A 101 11.39 3.70 5.55
CA MET A 101 10.79 4.18 4.31
C MET A 101 11.74 4.00 3.11
N LEU A 102 13.03 4.28 3.27
CA LEU A 102 14.04 4.02 2.23
C LEU A 102 14.19 2.53 1.92
N HIS A 103 14.16 1.66 2.93
CA HIS A 103 14.22 0.21 2.76
C HIS A 103 13.05 -0.31 1.90
N HIS A 104 11.82 0.00 2.31
CA HIS A 104 10.62 -0.43 1.60
C HIS A 104 10.54 0.16 0.20
N THR A 105 10.95 1.42 0.02
CA THR A 105 11.00 2.06 -1.30
C THR A 105 11.97 1.35 -2.25
N ARG A 106 13.17 0.95 -1.76
CA ARG A 106 14.12 0.14 -2.55
C ARG A 106 13.55 -1.22 -2.93
N ALA A 107 12.80 -1.86 -2.03
CA ALA A 107 12.16 -3.15 -2.32
C ALA A 107 11.13 -3.03 -3.44
N VAL A 108 10.25 -2.03 -3.35
CA VAL A 108 9.22 -1.75 -4.36
C VAL A 108 9.83 -1.34 -5.71
N ARG A 109 10.84 -0.48 -5.71
CA ARG A 109 11.53 -0.04 -6.94
C ARG A 109 12.06 -1.20 -7.78
N ARG A 110 12.51 -2.30 -7.16
CA ARG A 110 12.98 -3.50 -7.88
C ARG A 110 11.88 -4.20 -8.67
N ALA A 111 10.62 -4.02 -8.27
CA ALA A 111 9.45 -4.61 -8.94
C ALA A 111 8.86 -3.69 -10.01
N VAL A 112 8.74 -2.39 -9.72
CA VAL A 112 8.01 -1.43 -10.58
C VAL A 112 8.68 -1.25 -11.94
N ARG A 113 7.92 -1.47 -13.01
CA ARG A 113 8.30 -1.21 -14.40
C ARG A 113 7.48 -0.06 -14.99
N ARG A 114 6.17 -0.02 -14.74
CA ARG A 114 5.25 0.91 -15.39
C ARG A 114 4.78 2.03 -14.46
N ALA A 115 4.23 1.71 -13.30
CA ALA A 115 3.54 2.67 -12.47
C ALA A 115 4.47 3.78 -11.97
N LEU A 116 3.94 4.98 -11.73
CA LEU A 116 4.67 6.07 -11.11
C LEU A 116 4.92 5.74 -9.63
N LEU A 117 6.18 5.71 -9.20
CA LEU A 117 6.54 5.37 -7.83
C LEU A 117 6.70 6.61 -6.96
N VAL A 118 5.81 6.76 -5.96
CA VAL A 118 5.85 7.82 -4.96
C VAL A 118 6.23 7.21 -3.62
N ALA A 119 7.04 7.92 -2.82
CA ALA A 119 7.37 7.53 -1.46
C ALA A 119 6.96 8.62 -0.46
N ASP A 120 6.40 8.22 0.68
CA ASP A 120 6.14 9.15 1.77
C ASP A 120 7.44 9.61 2.45
N MET A 121 7.50 10.90 2.76
CA MET A 121 8.42 11.36 3.80
C MET A 121 7.76 11.13 5.17
N PRO A 122 8.37 10.36 6.07
CA PRO A 122 7.75 10.05 7.35
C PRO A 122 7.82 11.23 8.32
N PHE A 123 7.04 11.16 9.39
CA PHE A 123 6.98 12.19 10.43
C PHE A 123 8.37 12.61 10.92
N GLY A 124 8.54 13.91 11.19
CA GLY A 124 9.82 14.48 11.63
C GLY A 124 10.84 14.77 10.52
N THR A 125 10.77 14.10 9.37
CA THR A 125 11.83 14.22 8.33
C THR A 125 11.77 15.48 7.47
N TYR A 126 10.67 16.23 7.54
CA TYR A 126 10.44 17.45 6.76
C TYR A 126 9.79 18.58 7.56
N HIS A 127 9.70 18.43 8.88
CA HIS A 127 8.90 19.30 9.74
C HIS A 127 9.68 20.51 10.27
N ALA A 128 10.98 20.32 10.56
CA ALA A 128 11.78 21.28 11.32
C ALA A 128 12.68 22.18 10.45
N ASP A 129 13.47 21.60 9.55
CA ASP A 129 14.39 22.33 8.65
C ASP A 129 14.11 21.92 7.19
N GLU A 130 13.79 22.90 6.36
CA GLU A 130 13.57 22.70 4.94
C GLU A 130 14.81 22.21 4.18
N THR A 131 16.01 22.54 4.64
CA THR A 131 17.27 22.05 4.03
C THR A 131 17.49 20.58 4.33
N GLU A 132 17.16 20.16 5.55
CA GLU A 132 17.14 18.74 5.91
C GLU A 132 16.03 18.00 5.15
N ALA A 133 14.85 18.61 5.01
CA ALA A 133 13.75 18.05 4.22
C ALA A 133 14.17 17.78 2.77
N VAL A 134 14.80 18.76 2.10
CA VAL A 134 15.33 18.58 0.73
C VAL A 134 16.38 17.48 0.67
N ARG A 135 17.28 17.38 1.67
CA ARG A 135 18.25 16.28 1.75
C ARG A 135 17.56 14.92 1.87
N ASN A 136 16.58 14.80 2.76
CA ASN A 136 15.82 13.57 2.96
C ASN A 136 15.04 13.17 1.71
N ALA A 137 14.38 14.12 1.04
CA ALA A 137 13.70 13.88 -0.24
C ALA A 137 14.68 13.44 -1.35
N THR A 138 15.87 14.05 -1.39
CA THR A 138 16.93 13.64 -2.32
C THR A 138 17.35 12.19 -2.10
N ARG A 139 17.40 11.70 -0.85
CA ARG A 139 17.69 10.28 -0.55
C ARG A 139 16.64 9.35 -1.13
N PHE A 140 15.35 9.71 -1.07
CA PHE A 140 14.27 8.91 -1.67
C PHE A 140 14.45 8.75 -3.18
N VAL A 141 14.78 9.83 -3.87
CA VAL A 141 15.03 9.79 -5.32
C VAL A 141 16.31 9.03 -5.64
N LYS A 142 17.43 9.44 -5.03
CA LYS A 142 18.77 8.97 -5.38
C LYS A 142 19.07 7.56 -4.88
N GLU A 143 18.72 7.24 -3.64
CA GLU A 143 19.09 5.99 -3.00
C GLU A 143 17.99 4.93 -3.07
N ALA A 144 16.72 5.34 -3.15
CA ALA A 144 15.59 4.44 -3.12
C ALA A 144 14.84 4.32 -4.47
N GLY A 145 15.05 5.27 -5.39
CA GLY A 145 14.49 5.24 -6.74
C GLY A 145 13.02 5.62 -6.80
N ALA A 146 12.51 6.35 -5.80
CA ALA A 146 11.23 7.05 -5.93
C ALA A 146 11.31 8.14 -7.01
N GLU A 147 10.21 8.40 -7.68
CA GLU A 147 10.11 9.44 -8.72
C GLU A 147 9.47 10.73 -8.17
N ALA A 148 8.93 10.66 -6.96
CA ALA A 148 8.37 11.77 -6.23
C ALA A 148 8.31 11.46 -4.73
N VAL A 149 8.15 12.51 -3.94
CA VAL A 149 7.86 12.39 -2.51
C VAL A 149 6.45 12.88 -2.19
N LYS A 150 5.78 12.22 -1.23
CA LYS A 150 4.53 12.70 -0.64
C LYS A 150 4.84 13.32 0.74
N ILE A 151 4.24 14.49 1.00
CA ILE A 151 4.33 15.18 2.29
C ILE A 151 2.93 15.58 2.78
N GLU A 152 2.72 15.55 4.09
CA GLU A 152 1.48 15.99 4.72
C GLU A 152 1.56 17.44 5.22
N GLY A 153 0.47 18.18 5.01
CA GLY A 153 0.27 19.51 5.55
C GLY A 153 0.55 20.65 4.57
N VAL A 154 0.14 21.83 4.98
CA VAL A 154 0.22 23.07 4.19
C VAL A 154 1.61 23.66 4.34
N ARG A 155 2.49 23.38 3.37
CA ARG A 155 3.91 23.75 3.42
C ARG A 155 4.43 24.31 2.08
N PRO A 156 3.84 25.40 1.56
CA PRO A 156 4.16 25.91 0.23
C PRO A 156 5.62 26.36 0.08
N ALA A 157 6.26 26.84 1.14
CA ALA A 157 7.69 27.20 1.10
C ALA A 157 8.59 25.97 0.86
N LEU A 158 8.36 24.89 1.60
CA LEU A 158 9.06 23.62 1.39
C LEU A 158 8.77 23.02 0.02
N VAL A 159 7.52 23.06 -0.45
CA VAL A 159 7.17 22.57 -1.79
C VAL A 159 8.00 23.27 -2.85
N ARG A 160 8.07 24.61 -2.83
CA ARG A 160 8.89 25.37 -3.80
C ARG A 160 10.34 24.91 -3.77
N ARG A 161 10.92 24.75 -2.57
CA ARG A 161 12.30 24.27 -2.42
C ARG A 161 12.54 22.87 -2.96
N LEU A 162 11.57 21.96 -2.82
CA LEU A 162 11.66 20.60 -3.37
C LEU A 162 11.54 20.63 -4.90
N VAL A 163 10.62 21.45 -5.43
CA VAL A 163 10.45 21.65 -6.88
C VAL A 163 11.70 22.29 -7.50
N ASP A 164 12.27 23.31 -6.88
CA ASP A 164 13.53 23.96 -7.30
C ASP A 164 14.73 22.97 -7.27
N ALA A 165 14.64 21.92 -6.46
CA ALA A 165 15.60 20.83 -6.40
C ALA A 165 15.28 19.69 -7.39
N GLU A 166 14.34 19.90 -8.34
CA GLU A 166 13.90 18.94 -9.35
C GLU A 166 13.24 17.68 -8.75
N ILE A 167 12.63 17.79 -7.56
CA ILE A 167 11.91 16.70 -6.90
C ILE A 167 10.40 16.96 -6.97
N PRO A 168 9.64 16.17 -7.75
CA PRO A 168 8.20 16.28 -7.77
C PRO A 168 7.58 15.99 -6.39
N VAL A 169 6.56 16.77 -6.04
CA VAL A 169 5.88 16.66 -4.74
C VAL A 169 4.42 16.28 -4.93
N VAL A 170 3.98 15.30 -4.14
CA VAL A 170 2.59 14.97 -3.91
C VAL A 170 2.16 15.61 -2.59
N ALA A 171 1.19 16.52 -2.61
CA ALA A 171 0.61 17.07 -1.39
C ALA A 171 -0.37 16.07 -0.76
N HIS A 172 -0.46 16.06 0.57
CA HIS A 172 -1.53 15.39 1.29
C HIS A 172 -2.24 16.39 2.23
N LEU A 173 -3.54 16.61 1.98
CA LEU A 173 -4.41 17.46 2.79
C LEU A 173 -5.68 16.72 3.24
N GLY A 174 -6.41 17.31 4.19
CA GLY A 174 -7.55 16.67 4.84
C GLY A 174 -7.09 15.97 6.12
N LEU A 175 -7.52 14.72 6.31
CA LEU A 175 -7.06 13.88 7.41
C LEU A 175 -5.60 13.49 7.18
N MET A 176 -4.70 13.95 8.04
CA MET A 176 -3.26 13.70 7.92
C MET A 176 -2.80 12.82 9.09
N PRO A 177 -2.57 11.51 8.88
CA PRO A 177 -2.16 10.58 9.92
C PRO A 177 -0.95 11.03 10.76
N GLN A 178 0.03 11.73 10.16
CA GLN A 178 1.20 12.24 10.91
C GLN A 178 0.82 13.38 11.89
N GLY A 179 -0.36 13.98 11.70
CA GLY A 179 -0.96 14.95 12.61
C GLY A 179 -1.79 14.34 13.75
N LEU A 180 -1.73 13.02 13.97
CA LEU A 180 -2.59 12.26 14.90
C LEU A 180 -2.77 12.95 16.27
N ASN A 181 -1.67 13.31 16.92
CA ASN A 181 -1.68 13.91 18.26
C ASN A 181 -2.31 15.31 18.27
N ARG A 182 -2.11 16.10 17.20
CA ARG A 182 -2.72 17.42 17.05
C ARG A 182 -4.23 17.32 16.78
N MET A 183 -4.65 16.34 15.98
CA MET A 183 -6.07 16.14 15.62
C MET A 183 -6.87 15.41 16.73
N GLY A 184 -6.18 14.72 17.64
CA GLY A 184 -6.80 13.89 18.66
C GLY A 184 -7.55 12.69 18.07
N GLY A 185 -6.95 12.04 17.05
CA GLY A 185 -7.49 10.85 16.38
C GLY A 185 -7.81 11.03 14.90
N TYR A 186 -8.16 9.92 14.24
CA TYR A 186 -8.56 9.87 12.83
C TYR A 186 -10.01 10.35 12.64
N LYS A 187 -10.20 11.64 12.36
CA LYS A 187 -11.52 12.28 12.22
C LYS A 187 -11.69 12.89 10.84
N VAL A 188 -12.92 12.83 10.32
CA VAL A 188 -13.29 13.50 9.07
C VAL A 188 -13.05 15.02 9.18
N GLN A 189 -12.39 15.60 8.19
CA GLN A 189 -12.04 17.02 8.11
C GLN A 189 -13.03 17.82 7.25
N ALA A 190 -12.92 19.15 7.23
CA ALA A 190 -13.72 20.05 6.39
C ALA A 190 -15.26 19.85 6.52
N ARG A 191 -15.75 19.71 7.76
CA ARG A 191 -17.19 19.49 8.06
C ARG A 191 -18.01 20.77 8.21
N THR A 192 -17.36 21.91 8.28
CA THR A 192 -17.98 23.25 8.34
C THR A 192 -17.59 24.04 7.10
N VAL A 193 -18.36 25.10 6.79
CA VAL A 193 -18.06 25.99 5.66
C VAL A 193 -16.64 26.57 5.80
N ASP A 194 -16.32 27.17 6.95
CA ASP A 194 -14.98 27.74 7.21
C ASP A 194 -13.86 26.71 7.03
N ALA A 195 -14.05 25.47 7.47
CA ALA A 195 -13.05 24.43 7.33
C ALA A 195 -12.91 23.92 5.88
N ALA A 196 -14.01 23.94 5.11
CA ALA A 196 -13.99 23.62 3.69
C ALA A 196 -13.33 24.74 2.86
N GLU A 197 -13.61 26.00 3.19
CA GLU A 197 -12.96 27.17 2.59
C GLU A 197 -11.45 27.18 2.88
N ALA A 198 -11.06 26.89 4.12
CA ALA A 198 -9.65 26.76 4.51
C ALA A 198 -8.96 25.64 3.72
N LEU A 199 -9.57 24.45 3.62
CA LEU A 199 -9.01 23.33 2.85
C LEU A 199 -8.84 23.69 1.36
N LEU A 200 -9.79 24.41 0.77
CA LEU A 200 -9.69 24.86 -0.61
C LEU A 200 -8.56 25.87 -0.79
N ALA A 201 -8.44 26.85 0.12
CA ALA A 201 -7.35 27.83 0.11
C ALA A 201 -5.98 27.15 0.24
N ASP A 202 -5.88 26.17 1.14
CA ASP A 202 -4.68 25.35 1.34
C ASP A 202 -4.32 24.56 0.08
N ALA A 203 -5.30 23.94 -0.58
CA ALA A 203 -5.08 23.19 -1.82
C ALA A 203 -4.58 24.09 -2.96
N LEU A 204 -5.17 25.29 -3.12
CA LEU A 204 -4.73 26.29 -4.09
C LEU A 204 -3.32 26.81 -3.77
N ALA A 205 -3.00 27.02 -2.49
CA ALA A 205 -1.66 27.45 -2.07
C ALA A 205 -0.59 26.39 -2.35
N MET A 206 -0.92 25.10 -2.17
CA MET A 206 -0.02 24.00 -2.50
C MET A 206 0.16 23.86 -4.02
N GLU A 207 -0.92 23.98 -4.82
CA GLU A 207 -0.81 24.01 -6.29
C GLU A 207 0.05 25.19 -6.78
N ALA A 208 -0.17 26.39 -6.25
CA ALA A 208 0.63 27.57 -6.59
C ALA A 208 2.11 27.43 -6.18
N ALA A 209 2.42 26.54 -5.23
CA ALA A 209 3.79 26.22 -4.86
C ALA A 209 4.46 25.19 -5.79
N GLY A 210 3.70 24.50 -6.64
CA GLY A 210 4.22 23.60 -7.67
C GLY A 210 4.05 22.11 -7.40
N VAL A 211 3.12 21.69 -6.53
CA VAL A 211 2.85 20.25 -6.37
C VAL A 211 2.37 19.63 -7.67
N ALA A 212 2.76 18.38 -7.93
CA ALA A 212 2.44 17.69 -9.18
C ALA A 212 1.11 16.90 -9.11
N LEU A 213 0.68 16.57 -7.88
CA LEU A 213 -0.55 15.83 -7.57
C LEU A 213 -0.95 16.13 -6.12
N LEU A 214 -2.24 16.04 -5.82
CA LEU A 214 -2.76 16.24 -4.47
C LEU A 214 -3.59 15.03 -4.01
N VAL A 215 -3.37 14.58 -2.78
CA VAL A 215 -4.19 13.57 -2.08
C VAL A 215 -5.14 14.29 -1.12
N LEU A 216 -6.42 13.93 -1.16
CA LEU A 216 -7.43 14.32 -0.18
C LEU A 216 -7.89 13.10 0.60
N GLU A 217 -7.71 13.13 1.92
CA GLU A 217 -8.13 12.05 2.81
C GLU A 217 -9.24 12.48 3.77
N GLY A 218 -10.26 11.64 3.92
CA GLY A 218 -11.28 11.81 4.96
C GLY A 218 -12.01 13.17 4.92
N VAL A 219 -12.43 13.60 3.72
CA VAL A 219 -13.12 14.87 3.46
C VAL A 219 -14.52 14.59 2.86
N PRO A 220 -15.57 15.39 3.17
CA PRO A 220 -16.88 15.25 2.52
C PRO A 220 -16.77 15.28 0.99
N ARG A 221 -17.55 14.42 0.31
CA ARG A 221 -17.47 14.21 -1.14
C ARG A 221 -17.74 15.49 -1.95
N GLU A 222 -18.60 16.36 -1.44
CA GLU A 222 -18.97 17.63 -2.07
C GLU A 222 -17.80 18.61 -2.02
N VAL A 223 -17.08 18.68 -0.90
CA VAL A 223 -15.89 19.52 -0.75
C VAL A 223 -14.77 19.01 -1.64
N ALA A 224 -14.51 17.70 -1.67
CA ALA A 224 -13.49 17.12 -2.52
C ALA A 224 -13.74 17.37 -4.02
N ALA A 225 -15.00 17.29 -4.47
CA ALA A 225 -15.38 17.64 -5.84
C ALA A 225 -15.10 19.12 -6.16
N GLN A 226 -15.46 20.03 -5.25
CA GLN A 226 -15.21 21.47 -5.43
C GLN A 226 -13.72 21.82 -5.47
N VAL A 227 -12.91 21.16 -4.65
CA VAL A 227 -11.44 21.28 -4.70
C VAL A 227 -10.93 20.77 -6.05
N ARG A 228 -11.32 19.57 -6.47
CA ARG A 228 -10.92 18.97 -7.77
C ARG A 228 -11.24 19.86 -8.97
N GLU A 229 -12.38 20.55 -8.96
CA GLU A 229 -12.80 21.45 -10.04
C GLU A 229 -11.93 22.72 -10.17
N ARG A 230 -11.32 23.16 -9.08
CA ARG A 230 -10.54 24.41 -9.03
C ARG A 230 -9.06 24.19 -9.29
N LEU A 231 -8.54 22.98 -9.00
CA LEU A 231 -7.15 22.63 -9.27
C LEU A 231 -6.95 22.12 -10.70
N GLN A 232 -5.83 22.52 -11.30
CA GLN A 232 -5.31 21.99 -12.56
C GLN A 232 -4.58 20.67 -12.38
N VAL A 233 -3.96 20.42 -11.23
CA VAL A 233 -3.28 19.15 -10.93
C VAL A 233 -4.28 18.04 -10.58
N PRO A 234 -3.93 16.76 -10.81
CA PRO A 234 -4.77 15.63 -10.40
C PRO A 234 -5.03 15.61 -8.89
N VAL A 235 -6.27 15.35 -8.51
CA VAL A 235 -6.68 15.12 -7.11
C VAL A 235 -7.04 13.65 -6.92
N ILE A 236 -6.34 12.96 -6.01
CA ILE A 236 -6.57 11.55 -5.66
C ILE A 236 -7.27 11.47 -4.31
N GLY A 237 -8.40 10.78 -4.27
CA GLY A 237 -9.19 10.61 -3.05
C GLY A 237 -8.87 9.34 -2.28
N ILE A 238 -8.95 9.42 -0.96
CA ILE A 238 -9.08 8.27 -0.06
C ILE A 238 -10.11 8.62 1.02
N GLY A 239 -11.31 8.02 0.93
CA GLY A 239 -12.43 8.49 1.76
C GLY A 239 -12.89 9.92 1.46
N ALA A 240 -12.62 10.42 0.24
CA ALA A 240 -13.04 11.73 -0.27
C ALA A 240 -14.19 11.64 -1.31
N GLY A 241 -14.78 10.46 -1.48
CA GLY A 241 -15.85 10.21 -2.43
C GLY A 241 -15.40 10.16 -3.91
N PRO A 242 -16.34 9.98 -4.84
CA PRO A 242 -16.03 9.74 -6.25
C PRO A 242 -15.71 11.01 -7.05
N GLY A 243 -15.76 12.20 -6.44
CA GLY A 243 -15.55 13.49 -7.12
C GLY A 243 -14.09 13.86 -7.40
N CYS A 244 -13.15 12.97 -7.07
CA CYS A 244 -11.72 13.13 -7.34
C CYS A 244 -11.34 12.60 -8.73
N ASP A 245 -10.17 12.98 -9.26
CA ASP A 245 -9.65 12.49 -10.55
C ASP A 245 -9.15 11.03 -10.48
N GLY A 246 -8.93 10.52 -9.28
CA GLY A 246 -8.53 9.14 -9.03
C GLY A 246 -8.73 8.74 -7.58
N GLN A 247 -8.38 7.50 -7.25
CA GLN A 247 -8.56 6.94 -5.91
C GLN A 247 -7.31 6.16 -5.48
N ILE A 248 -7.03 6.18 -4.18
CA ILE A 248 -6.00 5.35 -3.54
C ILE A 248 -6.58 4.59 -2.36
N LEU A 249 -6.10 3.36 -2.15
CA LEU A 249 -6.33 2.56 -0.95
C LEU A 249 -5.04 1.88 -0.50
N VAL A 250 -5.01 1.50 0.78
CA VAL A 250 -3.96 0.67 1.37
C VAL A 250 -4.13 -0.77 0.87
N LEU A 251 -3.11 -1.35 0.25
CA LEU A 251 -3.20 -2.68 -0.35
C LEU A 251 -3.61 -3.78 0.66
N PRO A 252 -3.01 -3.85 1.86
CA PRO A 252 -3.48 -4.75 2.92
C PRO A 252 -4.97 -4.62 3.26
N ASP A 253 -5.55 -3.41 3.21
CA ASP A 253 -6.97 -3.21 3.52
C ASP A 253 -7.88 -3.86 2.47
N ILE A 254 -7.54 -3.73 1.17
CA ILE A 254 -8.35 -4.31 0.10
C ILE A 254 -8.26 -5.84 0.05
N LEU A 255 -7.17 -6.40 0.61
CA LEU A 255 -6.89 -7.84 0.68
C LEU A 255 -7.29 -8.47 2.03
N THR A 256 -7.84 -7.69 2.96
CA THR A 256 -8.17 -8.16 4.32
C THR A 256 -6.95 -8.73 5.05
N LEU A 257 -5.80 -8.07 4.89
CA LEU A 257 -4.55 -8.33 5.59
C LEU A 257 -4.28 -7.28 6.68
N THR A 258 -5.32 -6.56 7.11
CA THR A 258 -5.27 -5.67 8.27
C THR A 258 -6.07 -6.24 9.43
N PHE A 259 -5.54 -6.07 10.64
CA PHE A 259 -6.08 -6.67 11.87
C PHE A 259 -6.85 -5.67 12.75
N ALA A 260 -7.04 -4.44 12.24
CA ALA A 260 -7.86 -3.41 12.85
C ALA A 260 -9.25 -3.34 12.16
N PRO A 261 -10.26 -2.74 12.82
CA PRO A 261 -11.53 -2.45 12.16
C PRO A 261 -11.33 -1.62 10.89
N ALA A 262 -11.92 -2.04 9.79
CA ALA A 262 -11.79 -1.33 8.52
C ALA A 262 -12.44 0.06 8.60
N ALA A 263 -11.76 1.07 8.05
CA ALA A 263 -12.34 2.39 7.89
C ALA A 263 -13.57 2.34 6.95
N LYS A 264 -14.55 3.22 7.17
CA LYS A 264 -15.81 3.25 6.42
C LYS A 264 -15.62 3.33 4.89
N PHE A 265 -14.55 3.96 4.42
CA PHE A 265 -14.28 4.17 3.00
C PHE A 265 -13.61 2.97 2.31
N VAL A 266 -13.20 1.95 3.07
CA VAL A 266 -12.52 0.78 2.52
C VAL A 266 -13.54 -0.18 1.90
N ARG A 267 -13.29 -0.56 0.64
CA ARG A 267 -13.92 -1.74 0.02
C ARG A 267 -12.93 -2.88 0.03
N ARG A 268 -13.32 -4.03 0.59
CA ARG A 268 -12.56 -5.28 0.50
C ARG A 268 -12.85 -5.97 -0.83
N TYR A 269 -11.81 -6.41 -1.51
CA TYR A 269 -11.89 -7.08 -2.81
C TYR A 269 -11.57 -8.58 -2.70
N ALA A 270 -10.83 -8.99 -1.68
CA ALA A 270 -10.58 -10.39 -1.35
C ALA A 270 -10.29 -10.56 0.15
N ASP A 271 -10.45 -11.78 0.67
CA ASP A 271 -9.98 -12.18 2.00
C ASP A 271 -8.75 -13.07 1.89
N VAL A 272 -7.59 -12.45 1.62
CA VAL A 272 -6.32 -13.15 1.51
C VAL A 272 -5.86 -13.67 2.87
N GLY A 273 -6.22 -12.98 3.96
CA GLY A 273 -5.93 -13.42 5.32
C GLY A 273 -6.51 -14.80 5.62
N ALA A 274 -7.77 -15.05 5.24
CA ALA A 274 -8.40 -16.36 5.36
C ALA A 274 -7.71 -17.43 4.51
N VAL A 275 -7.34 -17.09 3.26
CA VAL A 275 -6.63 -18.02 2.36
C VAL A 275 -5.27 -18.41 2.93
N MET A 276 -4.49 -17.44 3.40
CA MET A 276 -3.19 -17.67 4.02
C MET A 276 -3.32 -18.53 5.28
N ARG A 277 -4.26 -18.20 6.16
CA ARG A 277 -4.49 -18.97 7.39
C ARG A 277 -4.81 -20.43 7.08
N GLY A 278 -5.75 -20.67 6.16
CA GLY A 278 -6.10 -22.04 5.78
C GLY A 278 -4.94 -22.81 5.14
N ALA A 279 -4.09 -22.15 4.35
CA ALA A 279 -2.90 -22.79 3.79
C ALA A 279 -1.86 -23.16 4.88
N ILE A 280 -1.65 -22.27 5.84
CA ILE A 280 -0.73 -22.49 6.98
C ILE A 280 -1.24 -23.63 7.87
N GLU A 281 -2.56 -23.66 8.15
CA GLU A 281 -3.19 -24.71 8.94
C GLU A 281 -3.04 -26.09 8.28
N ARG A 282 -3.31 -26.19 6.98
CA ARG A 282 -3.13 -27.44 6.21
C ARG A 282 -1.69 -27.90 6.20
N TYR A 283 -0.73 -27.00 5.94
CA TYR A 283 0.69 -27.34 6.03
C TYR A 283 1.05 -27.91 7.41
N ALA A 284 0.56 -27.29 8.48
CA ALA A 284 0.81 -27.77 9.84
C ALA A 284 0.13 -29.12 10.12
N GLU A 285 -1.04 -29.39 9.55
CA GLU A 285 -1.71 -30.69 9.60
C GLU A 285 -0.90 -31.76 8.86
N ASP A 286 -0.43 -31.47 7.65
CA ASP A 286 0.33 -32.41 6.84
C ASP A 286 1.64 -32.84 7.53
N VAL A 287 2.34 -31.89 8.15
CA VAL A 287 3.54 -32.17 8.96
C VAL A 287 3.20 -33.04 10.18
N ARG A 288 2.13 -32.73 10.91
CA ARG A 288 1.73 -33.50 12.10
C ARG A 288 1.25 -34.91 11.75
N ALA A 289 0.62 -35.08 10.61
CA ALA A 289 0.18 -36.38 10.09
C ALA A 289 1.31 -37.19 9.45
N GLY A 290 2.47 -36.57 9.18
CA GLY A 290 3.57 -37.19 8.46
C GLY A 290 3.27 -37.40 6.96
N SER A 291 2.27 -36.71 6.41
CA SER A 291 2.01 -36.69 4.96
C SER A 291 2.92 -35.73 4.21
N PHE A 292 3.51 -34.75 4.90
CA PHE A 292 4.56 -33.89 4.38
C PHE A 292 5.85 -33.94 5.23
N PRO A 293 7.04 -34.06 4.60
CA PRO A 293 7.22 -34.33 3.18
C PRO A 293 6.87 -35.79 2.85
N SER A 294 6.35 -36.00 1.64
CA SER A 294 6.21 -37.32 1.02
C SER A 294 7.54 -37.78 0.40
N ASP A 295 7.57 -39.02 -0.10
CA ASP A 295 8.71 -39.55 -0.84
C ASP A 295 9.05 -38.71 -2.09
N SER A 296 8.01 -38.23 -2.80
CA SER A 296 8.18 -37.39 -3.99
C SER A 296 8.73 -35.99 -3.70
N GLU A 297 8.65 -35.55 -2.45
CA GLU A 297 9.18 -34.29 -1.95
C GLU A 297 10.53 -34.49 -1.23
N SER A 298 11.08 -35.70 -1.31
CA SER A 298 12.31 -36.11 -0.64
C SER A 298 13.42 -36.44 -1.64
N TYR A 299 14.66 -36.32 -1.20
CA TYR A 299 15.83 -36.71 -1.98
C TYR A 299 16.35 -38.06 -1.51
N HIS A 300 16.66 -38.94 -2.46
CA HIS A 300 17.16 -40.29 -2.18
C HIS A 300 18.67 -40.37 -2.39
N LEU A 301 19.35 -41.13 -1.53
CA LEU A 301 20.71 -41.59 -1.84
C LEU A 301 20.66 -42.46 -3.10
N SER A 302 21.70 -42.37 -3.93
CA SER A 302 21.90 -43.42 -4.92
C SER A 302 22.15 -44.76 -4.23
N ALA A 303 21.77 -45.87 -4.88
CA ALA A 303 21.92 -47.21 -4.30
C ALA A 303 23.36 -47.51 -3.85
N ALA A 304 24.36 -47.06 -4.62
CA ALA A 304 25.77 -47.24 -4.28
C ALA A 304 26.19 -46.49 -3.01
N VAL A 305 25.70 -45.26 -2.83
CA VAL A 305 25.99 -44.45 -1.63
C VAL A 305 25.24 -44.98 -0.42
N SER A 306 23.99 -45.47 -0.60
CA SER A 306 23.21 -46.07 0.48
C SER A 306 23.92 -47.27 1.10
N ALA A 307 24.45 -48.18 0.27
CA ALA A 307 25.15 -49.36 0.76
C ALA A 307 26.42 -49.03 1.55
N GLY A 308 27.24 -48.09 1.05
CA GLY A 308 28.45 -47.65 1.75
C GLY A 308 28.16 -46.86 3.04
N TRP A 309 27.05 -46.14 3.10
CA TRP A 309 26.61 -45.44 4.31
C TRP A 309 26.23 -46.43 5.42
N ASP A 310 25.46 -47.47 5.09
CA ASP A 310 25.02 -48.47 6.06
C ASP A 310 26.20 -49.22 6.72
N GLU A 311 27.25 -49.51 5.95
CA GLU A 311 28.49 -50.09 6.48
C GLU A 311 29.22 -49.10 7.41
N ALA A 312 29.36 -47.84 7.00
CA ALA A 312 30.03 -46.81 7.78
C ALA A 312 29.34 -46.49 9.12
N VAL A 313 28.01 -46.59 9.19
CA VAL A 313 27.26 -46.45 10.45
C VAL A 313 27.53 -47.62 11.37
N LYS A 314 27.45 -48.86 10.87
CA LYS A 314 27.69 -50.09 11.65
C LYS A 314 29.10 -50.16 12.24
N GLU A 315 30.10 -49.63 11.54
CA GLU A 315 31.48 -49.57 12.06
C GLU A 315 31.64 -48.60 13.23
N ARG A 316 30.86 -47.52 13.28
CA ARG A 316 30.92 -46.50 14.36
C ARG A 316 30.21 -46.91 15.65
N GLU A 317 29.28 -47.86 15.57
CA GLU A 317 28.53 -48.38 16.73
C GLU A 317 29.25 -49.54 17.45
N ARG A 318 30.39 -50.00 16.93
CA ARG A 318 31.26 -51.02 17.53
C ARG A 318 32.37 -50.40 18.37
#